data_AF-M5BMJ1-F1
#
_entry.id   AF-M5BMJ1-F1
#
_cell.length_a   1.000
_cell.length_b   1.000
_cell.length_c   1.000
_cell.angle_alpha   90.00
_cell.angle_beta   90.00
_cell.angle_gamma   90.00
#
_symmetry.space_group_name_H-M   'P 1'
#
loop_
_entity.id
_entity.type
_entity.pdbx_description
1 polymer ?
#
loop_
_entity_poly.entity_id
_entity_poly.type
_entity_poly.pdbx_seq_one_letter_code
_entity_poly.pdbx_strand_id
1 'polypeptide(L)'
;MDGAPPPEEDFSGIPIGERLVHKNWKARVHGYEALVKLFQATASEDDPAFRQYISNSDLLKKIATDANAVAQEKGLDAILALVEFAGEGAARTRDAVIPALVDKCYGSARAGTKTKAIELTLRYVEIDNGGEATVLPSERSHTRAKR
;
A
#
# COMPACT_ATOMS: atom_id res chain seq x y z
N MET A 1 -18.58 -38.49 -9.51
CA MET A 1 -19.11 -37.80 -8.31
C MET A 1 -18.75 -36.33 -8.48
N ASP A 2 -19.52 -35.61 -9.29
CA ASP A 2 -19.34 -34.16 -9.48
C ASP A 2 -20.10 -33.44 -8.38
N GLY A 3 -19.47 -33.36 -7.21
CA GLY A 3 -19.94 -32.50 -6.13
C GLY A 3 -19.65 -31.05 -6.51
N ALA A 4 -20.68 -30.23 -6.65
CA ALA A 4 -20.52 -28.80 -6.84
C ALA A 4 -19.55 -28.24 -5.78
N PRO A 5 -18.63 -27.32 -6.16
CA PRO A 5 -17.71 -26.75 -5.19
C PRO A 5 -18.50 -26.16 -4.02
N PRO A 6 -17.98 -26.26 -2.77
CA PRO A 6 -18.63 -25.67 -1.62
C PRO A 6 -18.99 -24.20 -1.91
N PRO A 7 -20.17 -23.73 -1.50
CA PRO A 7 -20.55 -22.34 -1.70
C PRO A 7 -19.46 -21.43 -1.13
N GLU A 8 -19.05 -20.42 -1.90
CA GLU A 8 -18.09 -19.44 -1.44
C GLU A 8 -18.65 -18.74 -0.19
N GLU A 9 -17.82 -18.63 0.85
CA GLU A 9 -18.21 -17.89 2.06
C GLU A 9 -18.45 -16.42 1.70
N ASP A 10 -19.67 -15.94 1.95
CA ASP A 10 -20.04 -14.54 1.74
C ASP A 10 -19.62 -13.68 2.94
N PHE A 11 -18.72 -12.73 2.69
CA PHE A 11 -18.25 -11.76 3.69
C PHE A 11 -18.82 -10.35 3.47
N SER A 12 -19.70 -10.16 2.49
CA SER A 12 -20.23 -8.85 2.11
C SER A 12 -21.03 -8.18 3.23
N GLY A 13 -21.69 -8.99 4.08
CA GLY A 13 -22.42 -8.52 5.26
C GLY A 13 -21.55 -8.08 6.44
N ILE A 14 -20.24 -8.31 6.40
CA ILE A 14 -19.32 -7.93 7.49
C ILE A 14 -18.75 -6.52 7.19
N PRO A 15 -18.69 -5.60 8.16
CA PRO A 15 -18.01 -4.31 7.98
C PRO A 15 -16.55 -4.46 7.53
N ILE A 16 -16.04 -3.52 6.72
CA ILE A 16 -14.67 -3.59 6.19
C ILE A 16 -13.65 -3.71 7.35
N GLY A 17 -13.75 -2.86 8.37
CA GLY A 17 -12.82 -2.88 9.51
C GLY A 17 -12.74 -4.24 10.20
N GLU A 18 -13.87 -4.93 10.35
CA GLU A 18 -13.92 -6.28 10.94
C GLU A 18 -13.34 -7.35 10.01
N ARG A 19 -13.56 -7.22 8.70
CA ARG A 19 -12.96 -8.09 7.68
C ARG A 19 -11.43 -8.05 7.73
N LEU A 20 -10.82 -6.87 7.90
CA LEU A 20 -9.36 -6.69 7.88
C LEU A 20 -8.63 -7.43 9.02
N VAL A 21 -9.31 -7.69 10.14
CA VAL A 21 -8.73 -8.39 11.31
C VAL A 21 -9.34 -9.77 11.53
N HIS A 22 -10.16 -10.24 10.59
CA HIS A 22 -10.87 -11.51 10.72
C HIS A 22 -9.91 -12.70 10.71
N LYS A 23 -10.25 -13.75 11.47
CA LYS A 23 -9.44 -14.98 11.56
C LYS A 23 -9.32 -15.72 10.22
N ASN A 24 -10.38 -15.71 9.41
CA ASN A 24 -10.36 -16.27 8.06
C ASN A 24 -9.64 -15.32 7.10
N TRP A 25 -8.55 -15.79 6.49
CA TRP A 25 -7.76 -15.01 5.53
C TRP A 25 -8.57 -14.62 4.28
N LYS A 26 -9.58 -15.39 3.88
CA LYS A 26 -10.46 -15.03 2.77
C LYS A 26 -11.31 -13.79 3.06
N ALA A 27 -11.75 -13.64 4.31
CA ALA A 27 -12.44 -12.42 4.75
C ALA A 27 -11.49 -11.21 4.69
N ARG A 28 -10.20 -11.39 5.05
CA ARG A 28 -9.19 -10.33 4.92
C ARG A 28 -8.93 -9.96 3.48
N VAL A 29 -8.79 -10.93 2.57
CA VAL A 29 -8.71 -10.70 1.11
C VAL A 29 -9.90 -9.88 0.63
N HIS A 30 -11.13 -10.28 1.00
CA HIS A 30 -12.35 -9.54 0.66
C HIS A 30 -12.35 -8.12 1.28
N GLY A 31 -11.78 -7.94 2.48
CA GLY A 31 -11.57 -6.62 3.09
C GLY A 31 -10.63 -5.74 2.26
N TYR A 32 -9.48 -6.28 1.86
CA TYR A 32 -8.48 -5.58 1.04
C TYR A 32 -9.03 -5.21 -0.34
N GLU A 33 -9.78 -6.09 -1.00
CA GLU A 33 -10.46 -5.78 -2.26
C GLU A 33 -11.50 -4.66 -2.11
N ALA A 34 -12.21 -4.62 -0.98
CA ALA A 34 -13.14 -3.54 -0.69
C ALA A 34 -12.43 -2.21 -0.41
N LEU A 35 -11.24 -2.24 0.22
CA LEU A 35 -10.40 -1.05 0.38
C LEU A 35 -9.93 -0.50 -0.95
N VAL A 36 -9.43 -1.36 -1.86
CA VAL A 36 -9.01 -0.94 -3.21
C VAL A 36 -10.16 -0.21 -3.91
N LYS A 37 -11.37 -0.80 -3.91
CA LYS A 37 -12.56 -0.18 -4.52
C LYS A 37 -12.96 1.13 -3.83
N LEU A 38 -12.88 1.19 -2.50
CA LEU A 38 -13.18 2.39 -1.72
C LEU A 38 -12.25 3.53 -2.12
N PHE A 39 -10.94 3.27 -2.17
CA PHE A 39 -9.93 4.28 -2.50
C PHE A 39 -10.01 4.72 -3.97
N GLN A 40 -10.26 3.80 -4.90
CA GLN A 40 -10.45 4.14 -6.32
C GLN A 40 -11.71 4.99 -6.59
N ALA A 41 -12.70 4.94 -5.69
CA ALA A 41 -13.96 5.66 -5.84
C ALA A 41 -13.91 7.09 -5.27
N THR A 42 -12.84 7.50 -4.60
CA THR A 42 -12.71 8.86 -4.05
C THR A 42 -12.47 9.87 -5.16
N ALA A 43 -13.04 11.07 -5.02
CA ALA A 43 -12.90 12.14 -6.00
C ALA A 43 -11.74 13.12 -5.73
N SER A 44 -11.10 13.01 -4.57
CA SER A 44 -10.04 13.91 -4.09
C SER A 44 -9.08 13.15 -3.17
N GLU A 45 -7.81 13.54 -3.17
CA GLU A 45 -6.78 13.00 -2.28
C GLU A 45 -6.99 13.32 -0.80
N ASP A 46 -7.80 14.34 -0.48
CA ASP A 46 -8.16 14.73 0.89
C ASP A 46 -9.43 14.04 1.42
N ASP A 47 -9.97 13.05 0.70
CA ASP A 47 -11.21 12.39 1.06
C ASP A 47 -11.16 11.81 2.48
N PRO A 48 -12.16 12.07 3.35
CA PRO A 48 -12.18 11.56 4.71
C PRO A 48 -12.12 10.02 4.80
N ALA A 49 -12.46 9.29 3.73
CA ALA A 49 -12.33 7.85 3.64
C ALA A 49 -10.92 7.35 3.97
N PHE A 50 -9.87 8.12 3.66
CA PHE A 50 -8.48 7.74 3.91
C PHE A 50 -8.04 7.89 5.37
N ARG A 51 -8.65 8.83 6.11
CA ARG A 51 -8.15 9.28 7.43
C ARG A 51 -7.92 8.14 8.41
N GLN A 52 -8.88 7.22 8.49
CA GLN A 52 -8.82 6.08 9.41
C GLN A 52 -7.68 5.10 9.12
N TYR A 53 -7.21 5.05 7.87
CA TYR A 53 -6.13 4.17 7.44
C TYR A 53 -4.78 4.87 7.55
N ILE A 54 -4.71 6.15 7.15
CA ILE A 54 -3.50 6.98 7.29
C ILE A 54 -3.12 7.16 8.76
N SER A 55 -4.09 7.30 9.66
CA SER A 55 -3.82 7.46 11.09
C SER A 55 -3.50 6.14 11.83
N ASN A 56 -3.56 5.00 11.15
CA ASN A 56 -3.47 3.68 11.78
C ASN A 56 -2.30 2.85 11.23
N SER A 57 -1.09 3.25 11.65
CA SER A 57 0.18 2.59 11.28
C SER A 57 0.21 1.10 11.60
N ASP A 58 -0.39 0.68 12.72
CA ASP A 58 -0.42 -0.73 13.13
C ASP A 58 -1.27 -1.58 12.18
N LEU A 59 -2.38 -1.04 11.69
CA LEU A 59 -3.21 -1.71 10.69
C LEU A 59 -2.41 -1.90 9.39
N LEU A 60 -1.78 -0.85 8.86
CA LEU A 60 -0.99 -0.93 7.62
C LEU A 60 0.16 -1.94 7.73
N LYS A 61 0.84 -1.95 8.89
CA LYS A 61 1.86 -2.97 9.18
C LYS A 61 1.28 -4.38 9.17
N LYS A 62 0.12 -4.61 9.80
CA LYS A 62 -0.56 -5.93 9.80
C LYS A 62 -0.98 -6.37 8.39
N ILE A 63 -1.44 -5.45 7.55
CA ILE A 63 -1.79 -5.71 6.16
C ILE A 63 -0.55 -6.14 5.36
N ALA A 64 0.53 -5.35 5.41
CA ALA A 64 1.77 -5.64 4.71
C ALA A 64 2.45 -6.95 5.18
N THR A 65 2.22 -7.32 6.44
CA THR A 65 2.80 -8.51 7.07
C THR A 65 1.81 -9.67 7.25
N ASP A 66 0.68 -9.67 6.54
CA ASP A 66 -0.38 -10.69 6.71
C ASP A 66 0.19 -12.11 6.70
N ALA A 67 -0.20 -12.93 7.68
CA ALA A 67 0.31 -14.28 7.86
C ALA A 67 0.04 -15.21 6.66
N ASN A 68 -1.03 -14.96 5.90
CA ASN A 68 -1.34 -15.72 4.70
C ASN A 68 -0.80 -14.99 3.45
N ALA A 69 -0.01 -15.69 2.63
CA ALA A 69 0.67 -15.07 1.48
C ALA A 69 -0.28 -14.51 0.40
N VAL A 70 -1.47 -15.08 0.21
CA VAL A 70 -2.47 -14.57 -0.74
C VAL A 70 -3.09 -13.29 -0.20
N ALA A 71 -3.48 -13.30 1.08
CA ALA A 71 -3.97 -12.11 1.76
C ALA A 71 -2.92 -11.01 1.81
N GLN A 72 -1.66 -11.34 2.07
CA GLN A 72 -0.55 -10.38 2.06
C GLN A 72 -0.42 -9.70 0.71
N GLU A 73 -0.38 -10.46 -0.39
CA GLU A 73 -0.24 -9.91 -1.73
C GLU A 73 -1.41 -8.97 -2.08
N LYS A 74 -2.64 -9.36 -1.71
CA LYS A 74 -3.82 -8.50 -1.90
C LYS A 74 -3.82 -7.28 -0.96
N GLY A 75 -3.24 -7.43 0.23
CA GLY A 75 -3.06 -6.34 1.18
C GLY A 75 -2.12 -5.26 0.63
N LEU A 76 -1.07 -5.66 -0.11
CA LEU A 76 -0.20 -4.71 -0.79
C LEU A 76 -0.95 -3.94 -1.90
N ASP A 77 -1.90 -4.56 -2.62
CA ASP A 77 -2.77 -3.82 -3.56
C ASP A 77 -3.56 -2.72 -2.83
N ALA A 78 -4.08 -3.02 -1.64
CA ALA A 78 -4.85 -2.05 -0.85
C ALA A 78 -3.99 -0.89 -0.35
N ILE A 79 -2.75 -1.15 0.08
CA ILE A 79 -1.82 -0.09 0.49
C ILE A 79 -1.37 0.73 -0.71
N LEU A 80 -1.13 0.09 -1.86
CA LEU A 80 -0.77 0.78 -3.10
C LEU A 80 -1.87 1.74 -3.55
N ALA A 81 -3.13 1.29 -3.53
CA ALA A 81 -4.28 2.14 -3.79
C ALA A 81 -4.39 3.28 -2.77
N LEU A 82 -4.16 3.03 -1.47
CA LEU A 82 -4.15 4.10 -0.47
C LEU A 82 -3.13 5.19 -0.82
N VAL A 83 -1.89 4.80 -1.15
CA VAL A 83 -0.80 5.73 -1.47
C VAL A 83 -1.06 6.47 -2.80
N GLU A 84 -1.58 5.76 -3.80
CA GLU A 84 -1.90 6.34 -5.11
C GLU A 84 -3.03 7.38 -5.03
N PHE A 85 -4.11 7.09 -4.31
CA PHE A 85 -5.29 7.95 -4.30
C PHE A 85 -5.28 9.01 -3.20
N ALA A 86 -4.57 8.79 -2.08
CA ALA A 86 -4.44 9.80 -1.02
C ALA A 86 -3.20 10.71 -1.15
N GLY A 87 -2.35 10.47 -2.16
CA GLY A 87 -1.23 11.33 -2.51
C GLY A 87 -0.30 11.64 -1.33
N GLU A 88 0.10 12.91 -1.21
CA GLU A 88 1.00 13.40 -0.15
C GLU A 88 0.47 13.11 1.27
N GLY A 89 -0.86 13.03 1.44
CA GLY A 89 -1.50 12.68 2.72
C GLY A 89 -1.08 11.30 3.24
N ALA A 90 -0.71 10.38 2.34
CA ALA A 90 -0.23 9.05 2.69
C ALA A 90 1.27 9.00 3.02
N ALA A 91 2.07 10.04 2.75
CA ALA A 91 3.54 10.00 2.87
C ALA A 91 3.99 9.55 4.28
N ARG A 92 3.32 10.03 5.33
CA ARG A 92 3.59 9.67 6.73
C ARG A 92 3.42 8.18 7.06
N THR A 93 2.73 7.41 6.22
CA THR A 93 2.52 5.98 6.46
C THR A 93 3.77 5.14 6.15
N ARG A 94 4.74 5.71 5.41
CA ARG A 94 5.99 5.05 5.02
C ARG A 94 6.78 4.51 6.22
N ASP A 95 6.75 5.22 7.35
CA ASP A 95 7.50 4.86 8.56
C ASP A 95 7.06 3.50 9.14
N ALA A 96 5.82 3.09 8.86
CA ALA A 96 5.30 1.78 9.23
C ALA A 96 5.41 0.76 8.10
N VAL A 97 5.15 1.19 6.86
CA VAL A 97 5.05 0.31 5.71
C VAL A 97 6.42 -0.14 5.19
N ILE A 98 7.37 0.78 5.01
CA ILE A 98 8.70 0.44 4.43
C ILE A 98 9.43 -0.61 5.28
N PRO A 99 9.52 -0.50 6.62
CA PRO A 99 10.13 -1.56 7.43
C PRO A 99 9.41 -2.90 7.28
N ALA A 100 8.07 -2.89 7.20
CA ALA A 100 7.29 -4.12 7.00
C ALA A 100 7.58 -4.80 5.65
N LEU A 101 7.80 -4.01 4.59
CA LEU A 101 8.20 -4.55 3.29
C LEU A 101 9.58 -5.20 3.33
N VAL A 102 10.53 -4.60 4.05
CA VAL A 102 11.87 -5.16 4.27
C VAL A 102 11.78 -6.48 5.01
N ASP A 103 11.00 -6.53 6.07
CA ASP A 103 10.87 -7.71 6.92
C ASP A 103 10.25 -8.90 6.19
N LYS A 104 9.25 -8.68 5.32
CA LYS A 104 8.41 -9.78 4.81
C LYS A 104 8.16 -9.81 3.31
N CYS A 105 8.33 -8.71 2.58
CA CYS A 105 7.88 -8.63 1.18
C CYS A 105 9.02 -8.78 0.17
N TYR A 106 10.18 -8.15 0.40
CA TYR A 106 11.29 -8.19 -0.57
C TYR A 106 11.93 -9.57 -0.73
N GLY A 107 11.96 -10.35 0.36
CA GLY A 107 12.44 -11.73 0.37
C GLY A 107 11.38 -12.77 -0.02
N SER A 108 10.17 -12.35 -0.41
CA SER A 108 9.08 -13.29 -0.73
C SER A 108 9.40 -14.15 -1.95
N ALA A 109 9.10 -15.45 -1.86
CA ALA A 109 9.17 -16.36 -3.00
C ALA A 109 8.07 -16.09 -4.05
N ARG A 110 7.05 -15.29 -3.71
CA ARG A 110 6.00 -14.87 -4.66
C ARG A 110 6.47 -13.64 -5.42
N ALA A 111 6.69 -13.80 -6.72
CA ALA A 111 7.06 -12.69 -7.60
C ALA A 111 6.08 -11.51 -7.50
N GLY A 112 4.76 -11.80 -7.44
CA GLY A 112 3.73 -10.77 -7.32
C GLY A 112 3.85 -9.91 -6.05
N THR A 113 4.20 -10.50 -4.91
CA THR A 113 4.45 -9.77 -3.66
C THR A 113 5.69 -8.87 -3.79
N LYS A 114 6.78 -9.41 -4.36
CA LYS A 114 8.02 -8.64 -4.53
C LYS A 114 7.83 -7.45 -5.47
N THR A 115 7.15 -7.65 -6.61
CA THR A 115 6.84 -6.57 -7.56
C THR A 115 6.03 -5.47 -6.91
N LYS A 116 4.95 -5.82 -6.19
CA LYS A 116 4.11 -4.83 -5.49
C LYS A 116 4.86 -4.07 -4.39
N ALA A 117 5.76 -4.73 -3.67
CA ALA A 117 6.58 -4.07 -2.65
C ALA A 117 7.57 -3.06 -3.25
N ILE A 118 8.16 -3.39 -4.40
CA ILE A 118 9.02 -2.47 -5.15
C ILE A 118 8.19 -1.29 -5.65
N GLU A 119 7.05 -1.56 -6.28
CA GLU A 119 6.14 -0.54 -6.80
C GLU A 119 5.68 0.42 -5.69
N LEU A 120 5.23 -0.12 -4.55
CA LEU A 120 4.82 0.68 -3.39
C LEU A 120 5.94 1.57 -2.87
N THR A 121 7.19 1.09 -2.90
CA THR A 121 8.35 1.89 -2.49
C THR A 121 8.63 3.02 -3.47
N LEU A 122 8.53 2.75 -4.77
CA LEU A 122 8.63 3.79 -5.79
C LEU A 122 7.51 4.83 -5.65
N ARG A 123 6.27 4.40 -5.35
CA ARG A 123 5.16 5.32 -5.06
C ARG A 123 5.45 6.21 -3.86
N TYR A 124 6.00 5.68 -2.77
CA TYR A 124 6.42 6.52 -1.64
C TYR A 124 7.49 7.54 -2.01
N VAL A 125 8.46 7.18 -2.87
CA VAL A 125 9.47 8.13 -3.37
C VAL A 125 8.82 9.24 -4.21
N GLU A 126 7.81 8.92 -5.02
CA GLU A 126 7.08 9.90 -5.82
C GLU A 126 6.36 10.94 -4.95
N ILE A 127 5.68 10.49 -3.88
CA ILE A 127 4.90 11.39 -3.00
C ILE A 127 5.73 12.08 -1.90
N ASP A 128 6.93 11.59 -1.58
CA ASP A 128 7.82 12.23 -0.60
C ASP A 128 8.45 13.51 -1.13
N ASN A 129 8.48 13.69 -2.45
CA ASN A 129 9.31 14.70 -3.10
C ASN A 129 8.61 16.02 -3.43
N GLY A 130 7.33 16.21 -3.09
CA GLY A 130 6.61 17.49 -3.29
C GLY A 130 6.74 18.11 -4.69
N GLY A 131 6.98 17.31 -5.74
CA GLY A 131 7.24 17.80 -7.09
C GLY A 131 8.52 18.64 -7.27
N GLU A 132 9.41 18.75 -6.29
CA GLU A 132 10.64 19.54 -6.42
C GLU A 132 11.72 18.68 -7.09
N ALA A 133 11.91 18.90 -8.39
CA ALA A 133 13.02 18.32 -9.13
C ALA A 133 14.33 18.72 -8.44
N THR A 134 15.11 17.74 -7.98
CA THR A 134 16.48 17.98 -7.52
C THR A 134 17.24 18.61 -8.67
N VAL A 135 17.37 19.94 -8.66
CA VAL A 135 18.36 20.65 -9.46
C VAL A 135 19.70 20.08 -9.03
N LEU A 136 20.22 19.13 -9.81
CA LEU A 136 21.62 18.76 -9.71
C LEU A 136 22.38 20.08 -9.73
N PRO A 137 23.20 20.38 -8.71
CA PRO A 137 23.93 21.63 -8.70
C PRO A 137 24.75 21.64 -9.98
N SER A 138 24.32 22.48 -10.93
CA SER A 138 25.05 22.75 -12.17
C SER A 138 26.48 23.02 -11.72
N GLU A 139 27.41 22.18 -12.20
CA GLU A 139 28.82 22.36 -11.92
C GLU A 139 29.14 23.81 -12.26
N ARG A 140 29.41 24.63 -11.24
CA ARG A 140 29.83 26.01 -11.43
C ARG A 140 31.12 25.92 -12.22
N SER A 141 31.01 26.22 -13.51
CA SER A 141 32.15 26.39 -14.40
C SER A 141 33.09 27.34 -13.68
N HIS A 142 34.25 26.84 -13.27
CA HIS A 142 35.31 27.66 -12.74
C HIS A 142 35.82 28.53 -13.90
N THR A 143 35.15 29.64 -14.17
CA THR A 143 35.75 30.76 -14.87
C THR A 143 36.79 31.35 -13.93
N ARG A 144 38.00 30.80 -14.03
CA ARG A 144 39.21 31.37 -13.44
C ARG A 144 39.44 32.75 -14.08
N ALA A 145 38.93 33.78 -13.42
CA ALA A 145 39.25 35.17 -13.74
C ALA A 145 40.66 35.50 -13.22
N LYS A 146 41.57 35.65 -14.19
CA LYS A 146 42.85 36.39 -14.23
C LYS A 146 43.46 36.92 -12.92
N ARG A 147 44.74 36.55 -12.71
CA ARG A 147 45.87 37.50 -12.72
C ARG A 147 47.04 36.87 -13.45
#